data_AF-A0A538LRW1-F1
#
_entry.id   AF-A0A538LRW1-F1
#
_cell.length_a   1.000
_cell.length_b   1.000
_cell.length_c   1.000
_cell.angle_alpha   90.00
_cell.angle_beta   90.00
_cell.angle_gamma   90.00
#
_symmetry.space_group_name_H-M   'P 1'
#
loop_
_entity.id
_entity.type
_entity.pdbx_description
1 polymer ?
#
loop_
_entity_poly.entity_id
_entity_poly.type
_entity_poly.pdbx_seq_one_letter_code
_entity_poly.pdbx_strand_id
1 'polypeptide(L)'
;MPGTDLGLVALSMARDEFPPGTALGTCDPETVRRATDKIELERLAVDAALTTPPGKHITRAELESGAEVPLPAIVKAARTRTPTVDGGFASSAVQRVSSRDELLQAARNVPGEAVLIQPALDGELRASSGVAWRGEVVAIVHQAARRIYPPGRGITAFAETVPPDPQVEPGVRRLIAALGWSGIFQAQFVHSADVSYLIDLNPRMYGSLALAVAAGANLPAIWADLLLGRTPRGGTYRVGARFRSEERDLALLGMSALAGDWRTVIDVLRPRRRTAHALGSLRDPWPLLMSGRVARISRHRAQLAR
;
A
#
# COMPACT_ATOMS: atom_id res chain seq x y z
N MET A 1 7.46 -12.71 -9.61
CA MET A 1 6.34 -11.82 -9.23
C MET A 1 6.90 -10.54 -8.66
N PRO A 2 6.39 -9.37 -9.06
CA PRO A 2 6.90 -8.07 -8.63
C PRO A 2 6.42 -7.71 -7.21
N GLY A 3 7.36 -7.25 -6.37
CA GLY A 3 7.07 -6.70 -5.03
C GLY A 3 6.89 -5.17 -5.01
N THR A 4 7.15 -4.50 -6.12
CA THR A 4 7.07 -3.05 -6.28
C THR A 4 6.37 -2.70 -7.58
N ASP A 5 5.75 -1.52 -7.65
CA ASP A 5 5.06 -1.05 -8.85
C ASP A 5 6.05 -0.88 -10.02
N LEU A 6 7.29 -0.48 -9.71
CA LEU A 6 8.39 -0.42 -10.67
C LEU A 6 8.71 -1.81 -11.24
N GLY A 7 8.88 -2.81 -10.38
CA GLY A 7 9.13 -4.18 -10.81
C GLY A 7 7.96 -4.75 -11.61
N LEU A 8 6.73 -4.35 -11.29
CA LEU A 8 5.54 -4.79 -12.01
C LEU A 8 5.53 -4.27 -13.44
N VAL A 9 5.75 -2.97 -13.62
CA VAL A 9 5.72 -2.41 -14.97
C VAL A 9 6.93 -2.84 -15.79
N ALA A 10 8.10 -2.95 -15.18
CA ALA A 10 9.28 -3.49 -15.86
C ALA A 10 9.00 -4.92 -16.36
N LEU A 11 8.41 -5.77 -15.51
CA LEU A 11 8.03 -7.13 -15.89
C LEU A 11 6.95 -7.16 -16.98
N SER A 12 5.96 -6.26 -16.94
CA SER A 12 4.92 -6.22 -17.97
C SER A 12 5.47 -5.80 -19.32
N MET A 13 6.41 -4.86 -19.36
CA MET A 13 7.04 -4.38 -20.60
C MET A 13 7.99 -5.42 -21.20
N ALA A 14 8.75 -6.13 -20.37
CA ALA A 14 9.70 -7.16 -20.81
C ALA A 14 9.06 -8.54 -20.99
N ARG A 15 7.72 -8.64 -21.04
CA ARG A 15 7.01 -9.93 -21.02
C ARG A 15 7.38 -10.86 -22.17
N ASP A 16 7.69 -10.29 -23.34
CA ASP A 16 7.99 -11.04 -24.56
C ASP A 16 9.47 -11.46 -24.64
N GLU A 17 10.30 -11.02 -23.68
CA GLU A 17 11.70 -11.44 -23.55
C GLU A 17 11.85 -12.79 -22.83
N PHE A 18 10.79 -13.29 -22.19
CA PHE A 18 10.82 -14.56 -21.47
C PHE A 18 10.50 -15.74 -22.40
N PRO A 19 11.13 -16.91 -22.19
CA PRO A 19 10.86 -18.11 -22.98
C PRO A 19 9.37 -18.50 -22.97
N PRO A 20 8.84 -19.03 -24.09
CA PRO A 20 7.47 -19.58 -24.12
C PRO A 20 7.25 -20.60 -23.00
N GLY A 21 6.07 -20.54 -22.37
CA GLY A 21 5.72 -21.40 -21.23
C GLY A 21 6.18 -20.87 -19.86
N THR A 22 6.90 -19.74 -19.80
CA THR A 22 7.20 -19.08 -18.52
C THR A 22 5.95 -18.46 -17.92
N ALA A 23 5.55 -18.89 -16.72
CA ALA A 23 4.45 -18.28 -15.99
C ALA A 23 4.86 -16.91 -15.43
N LEU A 24 4.37 -15.83 -16.05
CA LEU A 24 4.65 -14.47 -15.64
C LEU A 24 3.53 -13.93 -14.75
N GLY A 25 3.89 -13.49 -13.54
CA GLY A 25 2.97 -12.91 -12.58
C GLY A 25 2.62 -11.45 -12.85
N THR A 26 2.19 -11.12 -14.06
CA THR A 26 1.81 -9.76 -14.49
C THR A 26 0.68 -9.80 -15.53
N CYS A 27 -0.09 -8.71 -15.62
CA CYS A 27 -0.97 -8.45 -16.77
C CYS A 27 -0.18 -7.86 -17.95
N ASP A 28 -0.86 -7.66 -19.07
CA ASP A 28 -0.32 -6.90 -20.21
C ASP A 28 0.01 -5.44 -19.82
N PRO A 29 0.88 -4.76 -20.59
CA PRO A 29 1.31 -3.40 -20.28
C PRO A 29 0.18 -2.39 -20.12
N GLU A 30 -0.89 -2.50 -20.92
CA GLU A 30 -2.00 -1.54 -20.88
C GLU A 30 -2.80 -1.74 -19.60
N THR A 31 -3.13 -2.97 -19.23
CA THR A 31 -3.80 -3.27 -17.95
C THR A 31 -2.97 -2.77 -16.75
N VAL A 32 -1.65 -2.97 -16.76
CA VAL A 32 -0.76 -2.46 -15.69
C VAL A 32 -0.71 -0.93 -15.68
N ARG A 33 -0.67 -0.28 -16.84
CA ARG A 33 -0.71 1.18 -16.96
C ARG A 33 -1.99 1.73 -16.34
N ARG A 34 -3.15 1.17 -16.70
CA ARG A 34 -4.46 1.54 -16.16
C ARG A 34 -4.53 1.36 -14.64
N ALA A 35 -4.03 0.23 -14.12
CA ALA A 35 -4.03 -0.06 -12.68
C ALA A 35 -3.08 0.80 -11.84
N THR A 36 -2.10 1.48 -12.46
CA THR A 36 -1.11 2.34 -11.78
C THR A 36 -1.32 3.84 -12.04
N ASP A 37 -2.34 4.21 -12.83
CA ASP A 37 -2.76 5.57 -13.13
C ASP A 37 -3.81 6.04 -12.12
N LYS A 38 -3.50 7.07 -11.33
CA LYS A 38 -4.40 7.51 -10.25
C LYS A 38 -5.62 8.26 -10.76
N ILE A 39 -5.50 8.95 -11.90
CA ILE A 39 -6.63 9.65 -12.53
C ILE A 39 -7.63 8.61 -13.00
N GLU A 40 -7.13 7.59 -13.70
CA GLU A 40 -7.97 6.50 -14.19
C GLU A 40 -8.59 5.71 -13.03
N LEU A 41 -7.82 5.46 -11.96
CA LEU A 41 -8.31 4.82 -10.74
C LEU A 41 -9.47 5.60 -10.10
N GLU A 42 -9.36 6.91 -9.95
CA GLU A 42 -10.43 7.73 -9.35
C GLU A 42 -11.72 7.63 -10.17
N ARG A 43 -11.61 7.72 -11.50
CA ARG A 43 -12.76 7.57 -12.40
C ARG A 43 -13.40 6.18 -12.28
N LEU A 44 -12.59 5.12 -12.36
CA LEU A 44 -13.07 3.74 -12.25
C LEU A 44 -13.65 3.43 -10.86
N ALA A 45 -13.13 4.06 -9.80
CA ALA A 45 -13.66 3.92 -8.45
C ALA A 45 -15.07 4.50 -8.34
N VAL A 46 -15.31 5.69 -8.92
CA VAL A 46 -16.63 6.31 -8.98
C VAL A 46 -17.61 5.44 -9.79
N ASP A 47 -17.21 4.96 -10.97
CA ASP A 47 -18.02 4.03 -11.78
C ASP A 47 -18.33 2.73 -11.03
N ALA A 48 -17.41 2.28 -10.17
CA ALA A 48 -17.59 1.13 -9.29
C ALA A 48 -18.40 1.43 -8.03
N ALA A 49 -18.96 2.63 -7.88
CA ALA A 49 -19.67 3.11 -6.69
C ALA A 49 -18.84 3.03 -5.40
N LEU A 50 -17.54 3.31 -5.51
CA LEU A 50 -16.65 3.56 -4.37
C LEU A 50 -16.51 5.07 -4.16
N THR A 51 -16.42 5.50 -2.92
CA THR A 51 -16.14 6.90 -2.59
C THR A 51 -14.63 7.16 -2.66
N THR A 52 -14.21 8.25 -3.29
CA THR A 52 -12.82 8.74 -3.27
C THR A 52 -12.74 10.05 -2.47
N PRO A 53 -11.58 10.40 -1.88
CA PRO A 53 -11.41 11.72 -1.27
C PRO A 53 -11.67 12.81 -2.31
N PRO A 54 -12.33 13.92 -1.96
CA PRO A 54 -12.54 15.02 -2.90
C PRO A 54 -11.19 15.60 -3.32
N GLY A 55 -10.77 15.31 -4.55
CA GLY A 55 -9.46 15.68 -5.08
C GLY A 55 -9.55 16.79 -6.11
N LYS A 56 -8.47 17.57 -6.24
CA LYS A 56 -8.26 18.50 -7.36
C LYS A 56 -6.93 18.22 -8.03
N HIS A 57 -6.94 18.19 -9.35
CA HIS A 57 -5.72 18.27 -10.15
C HIS A 57 -5.37 19.75 -10.30
N ILE A 58 -4.22 20.14 -9.76
CA ILE A 58 -3.74 21.52 -9.82
C ILE A 58 -2.34 21.51 -10.42
N THR A 59 -2.10 22.39 -11.38
CA THR A 59 -0.77 22.59 -11.94
C THR A 59 0.13 23.33 -10.96
N ARG A 60 1.44 23.16 -11.10
CA ARG A 60 2.41 23.90 -10.28
C ARG A 60 2.27 25.40 -10.46
N ALA A 61 2.06 25.85 -11.70
CA ALA A 61 1.84 27.25 -12.03
C ALA A 61 0.59 27.84 -11.32
N GLU A 62 -0.51 27.09 -11.26
CA GLU A 62 -1.72 27.51 -10.51
C GLU A 62 -1.48 27.60 -9.00
N LEU A 63 -0.70 26.67 -8.42
CA LEU A 63 -0.34 26.75 -7.00
C LEU A 63 0.54 27.97 -6.68
N GLU A 64 1.49 28.26 -7.56
CA GLU A 64 2.39 29.42 -7.46
C GLU A 64 1.62 30.73 -7.64
N SER A 65 0.61 30.77 -8.52
CA SER A 65 -0.21 31.95 -8.77
C SER A 65 -1.27 32.26 -7.70
N GLY A 66 -1.48 31.37 -6.74
CA GLY A 66 -2.37 31.64 -5.60
C GLY A 66 -3.57 30.72 -5.43
N ALA A 67 -3.64 29.58 -6.14
CA ALA A 67 -4.77 28.66 -5.98
C ALA A 67 -5.00 28.26 -4.51
N GLU A 68 -6.23 28.46 -4.04
CA GLU A 68 -6.62 28.12 -2.67
C GLU A 68 -6.75 26.60 -2.50
N VAL A 69 -6.06 26.08 -1.49
CA VAL A 69 -6.07 24.68 -1.10
C VAL A 69 -6.37 24.60 0.40
N PRO A 70 -7.50 23.96 0.79
CA PRO A 70 -7.77 23.70 2.20
C PRO A 70 -6.67 22.82 2.81
N LEU A 71 -6.23 23.19 4.02
CA LEU A 71 -5.19 22.48 4.77
C LEU A 71 -5.80 21.86 6.05
N PRO A 72 -5.26 20.73 6.55
CA PRO A 72 -4.16 19.95 5.97
C PRO A 72 -4.56 19.18 4.70
N ALA A 73 -3.59 18.99 3.80
CA ALA A 73 -3.80 18.32 2.52
C ALA A 73 -2.80 17.17 2.30
N ILE A 74 -3.14 16.29 1.37
CA ILE A 74 -2.32 15.21 0.85
C ILE A 74 -1.96 15.53 -0.59
N VAL A 75 -0.66 15.60 -0.87
CA VAL A 75 -0.10 15.81 -2.20
C VAL A 75 0.40 14.48 -2.74
N LYS A 76 -0.07 14.12 -3.94
CA LYS A 76 0.30 12.89 -4.67
C LYS A 76 0.69 13.27 -6.10
N ALA A 77 1.66 12.56 -6.69
CA ALA A 77 1.75 12.56 -8.15
C ALA A 77 0.48 11.97 -8.75
N ALA A 78 -0.02 12.64 -9.80
CA ALA A 78 -1.17 12.19 -10.59
C ALA A 78 -0.87 10.85 -11.28
N ARG A 79 0.40 10.58 -11.60
CA ARG A 79 0.88 9.28 -12.07
C ARG A 79 1.93 8.75 -11.12
N THR A 80 1.89 7.47 -10.82
CA THR A 80 2.93 6.80 -10.03
C THR A 80 4.29 6.83 -10.74
N ARG A 81 4.33 7.11 -12.05
CA ARG A 81 5.54 7.11 -12.88
C ARG A 81 5.53 8.24 -13.91
N THR A 82 6.64 8.97 -13.94
CA THR A 82 7.11 9.74 -15.10
C THR A 82 8.43 9.09 -15.52
N PRO A 83 8.62 8.70 -16.80
CA PRO A 83 9.92 8.28 -17.29
C PRO A 83 10.95 9.39 -16.99
N THR A 84 12.07 9.04 -16.36
CA THR A 84 13.22 9.96 -16.32
C THR A 84 13.97 9.88 -17.63
N VAL A 85 14.67 10.97 -18.00
CA VAL A 85 15.43 11.09 -19.25
C VAL A 85 16.47 9.96 -19.40
N ASP A 86 16.91 9.38 -18.28
CA ASP A 86 17.91 8.30 -18.22
C ASP A 86 17.30 6.88 -18.10
N GLY A 87 16.01 6.70 -18.39
CA GLY A 87 15.35 5.39 -18.37
C GLY A 87 15.02 4.85 -16.96
N GLY A 88 15.24 5.64 -15.91
CA GLY A 88 14.80 5.35 -14.54
C GLY A 88 13.36 5.80 -14.25
N PHE A 89 12.84 5.44 -13.06
CA PHE A 89 11.50 5.82 -12.60
C PHE A 89 11.57 6.47 -11.21
N ALA A 90 10.96 7.63 -11.04
CA ALA A 90 10.83 8.29 -9.74
C ALA A 90 9.54 7.82 -9.02
N SER A 91 9.66 7.32 -7.78
CA SER A 91 8.49 7.10 -6.92
C SER A 91 8.08 8.41 -6.25
N SER A 92 6.89 8.91 -6.55
CA SER A 92 6.38 10.10 -5.86
C SER A 92 5.88 9.73 -4.47
N ALA A 93 6.55 10.25 -3.44
CA ALA A 93 6.12 10.10 -2.06
C ALA A 93 4.80 10.86 -1.85
N VAL A 94 3.82 10.20 -1.23
CA VAL A 94 2.62 10.85 -0.70
C VAL A 94 3.05 11.78 0.44
N GLN A 95 2.73 13.07 0.35
CA GLN A 95 3.14 14.08 1.33
C GLN A 95 1.92 14.71 1.99
N ARG A 96 1.81 14.58 3.33
CA ARG A 96 0.87 15.39 4.13
C ARG A 96 1.49 16.75 4.38
N VAL A 97 0.76 17.80 4.04
CA VAL A 97 1.17 19.20 4.16
C VAL A 97 0.16 19.95 5.04
N SER A 98 0.66 20.80 5.92
CA SER A 98 -0.14 21.56 6.89
C SER A 98 0.04 23.07 6.73
N SER A 99 0.91 23.51 5.83
CA SER A 99 1.12 24.92 5.47
C SER A 99 1.23 25.11 3.96
N ARG A 100 1.07 26.34 3.50
CA ARG A 100 1.23 26.68 2.08
C ARG A 100 2.66 26.48 1.60
N ASP A 101 3.65 26.75 2.45
CA ASP A 101 5.06 26.53 2.12
C ASP A 101 5.37 25.03 1.95
N GLU A 102 4.84 24.19 2.84
CA GLU A 102 4.94 22.73 2.71
C GLU A 102 4.26 22.24 1.44
N LEU A 103 3.10 22.79 1.08
CA LEU A 103 2.37 22.47 -0.15
C LEU A 103 3.19 22.80 -1.40
N LEU A 104 3.75 24.01 -1.49
CA LEU A 104 4.59 24.43 -2.62
C LEU A 104 5.85 23.56 -2.73
N GLN A 105 6.47 23.25 -1.58
CA GLN A 105 7.65 22.37 -1.56
C GLN A 105 7.31 20.95 -1.99
N ALA A 106 6.19 20.40 -1.52
CA ALA A 106 5.71 19.08 -1.91
C ALA A 106 5.42 19.01 -3.41
N ALA A 107 4.78 20.04 -3.97
CA ALA A 107 4.45 20.11 -5.38
C ALA A 107 5.71 20.17 -6.28
N ARG A 108 6.77 20.86 -5.83
CA ARG A 108 8.08 20.86 -6.52
C ARG A 108 8.75 19.49 -6.55
N ASN A 109 8.55 18.69 -5.51
CA ASN A 109 9.12 17.35 -5.39
C ASN A 109 8.34 16.29 -6.18
N VAL A 110 7.16 16.61 -6.71
CA VAL A 110 6.37 15.72 -7.54
C VAL A 110 6.84 15.82 -9.00
N PRO A 111 7.12 14.68 -9.67
CA PRO A 111 7.39 14.66 -11.11
C PRO A 111 6.18 15.13 -11.93
N GLY A 112 6.43 15.94 -12.96
CA GLY A 112 5.41 16.49 -13.86
C GLY A 112 4.85 17.85 -13.44
N GLU A 113 3.98 18.41 -14.29
CA GLU A 113 3.42 19.76 -14.12
C GLU A 113 2.21 19.83 -13.21
N ALA A 114 1.54 18.70 -12.94
CA ALA A 114 0.30 18.65 -12.16
C ALA A 114 0.39 17.68 -10.98
N VAL A 115 -0.21 18.10 -9.87
CA VAL A 115 -0.32 17.31 -8.64
C VAL A 115 -1.79 17.00 -8.35
N LEU A 116 -2.04 15.84 -7.75
CA LEU A 116 -3.31 15.51 -7.14
C LEU A 116 -3.28 15.96 -5.68
N ILE A 117 -4.21 16.84 -5.33
CA ILE A 117 -4.37 17.37 -3.97
C ILE A 117 -5.70 16.89 -3.42
N GLN A 118 -5.65 16.24 -2.25
CA GLN A 118 -6.81 15.74 -1.53
C GLN A 118 -6.79 16.26 -0.09
N PRO A 119 -7.92 16.39 0.62
CA PRO A 119 -7.89 16.69 2.05
C PRO A 119 -7.16 15.59 2.80
N ALA A 120 -6.43 15.96 3.85
CA ALA A 120 -5.92 14.98 4.80
C ALA A 120 -7.06 14.49 5.68
N LEU A 121 -7.61 13.34 5.31
CA LEU A 121 -8.67 12.67 6.07
C LEU A 121 -8.10 12.09 7.36
N ASP A 122 -8.74 12.37 8.48
CA ASP A 122 -8.43 11.75 9.77
C ASP A 122 -9.36 10.53 9.94
N GLY A 123 -8.77 9.33 9.92
CA GLY A 123 -9.54 8.10 9.98
C GLY A 123 -8.68 6.86 10.07
N GLU A 124 -9.32 5.71 10.17
CA GLU A 124 -8.66 4.42 10.25
C GLU A 124 -8.23 3.94 8.86
N LEU A 125 -6.96 3.58 8.70
CA LEU A 125 -6.49 2.93 7.47
C LEU A 125 -7.05 1.50 7.42
N ARG A 126 -7.87 1.22 6.40
CA ARG A 126 -8.41 -0.10 6.10
C ARG A 126 -7.95 -0.57 4.73
N ALA A 127 -8.06 -1.86 4.46
CA ALA A 127 -7.75 -2.39 3.15
C ALA A 127 -8.52 -3.67 2.82
N SER A 128 -8.88 -3.79 1.54
CA SER A 128 -9.44 -5.00 0.94
C SER A 128 -8.40 -5.56 -0.02
N SER A 129 -7.83 -6.71 0.33
CA SER A 129 -6.70 -7.30 -0.37
C SER A 129 -7.04 -8.69 -0.89
N GLY A 130 -6.67 -9.00 -2.13
CA GLY A 130 -7.15 -10.22 -2.77
C GLY A 130 -6.28 -10.71 -3.91
N VAL A 131 -6.78 -11.75 -4.57
CA VAL A 131 -6.28 -12.27 -5.84
C VAL A 131 -7.41 -12.24 -6.84
N ALA A 132 -7.13 -11.75 -8.04
CA ALA A 132 -8.07 -11.78 -9.15
C ALA A 132 -7.53 -12.59 -10.32
N TRP A 133 -8.44 -13.15 -11.12
CA TRP A 133 -8.15 -13.80 -12.38
C TRP A 133 -9.09 -13.25 -13.46
N ARG A 134 -8.55 -12.53 -14.44
CA ARG A 134 -9.31 -11.95 -15.56
C ARG A 134 -10.48 -11.08 -15.10
N GLY A 135 -10.26 -10.26 -14.08
CA GLY A 135 -11.27 -9.38 -13.49
C GLY A 135 -12.11 -10.03 -12.38
N GLU A 136 -12.10 -11.36 -12.25
CA GLU A 136 -12.85 -12.06 -11.22
C GLU A 136 -12.04 -12.18 -9.91
N VAL A 137 -12.58 -11.65 -8.82
CA VAL A 137 -11.94 -11.74 -7.49
C VAL A 137 -12.15 -13.14 -6.91
N VAL A 138 -11.07 -13.92 -6.88
CA VAL A 138 -11.02 -15.33 -6.41
C VAL A 138 -11.00 -15.42 -4.89
N ALA A 139 -10.28 -14.53 -4.22
CA ALA A 139 -10.21 -14.45 -2.76
C ALA A 139 -10.00 -13.00 -2.32
N ILE A 140 -10.58 -12.63 -1.19
CA ILE A 140 -10.48 -11.28 -0.63
C ILE A 140 -10.45 -11.32 0.90
N VAL A 141 -9.62 -10.48 1.48
CA VAL A 141 -9.37 -10.35 2.91
C VAL A 141 -9.49 -8.89 3.29
N HIS A 142 -10.26 -8.61 4.34
CA HIS A 142 -10.41 -7.27 4.89
C HIS A 142 -9.53 -7.10 6.10
N GLN A 143 -8.86 -5.95 6.20
CA GLN A 143 -7.99 -5.60 7.32
C GLN A 143 -8.23 -4.17 7.80
N ALA A 144 -7.99 -3.95 9.09
CA ALA A 144 -7.88 -2.64 9.71
C ALA A 144 -6.48 -2.47 10.31
N ALA A 145 -5.79 -1.38 9.96
CA ALA A 145 -4.53 -1.01 10.56
C ALA A 145 -4.80 -0.32 11.90
N ARG A 146 -4.48 -1.00 13.01
CA ARG A 146 -4.59 -0.40 14.34
C ARG A 146 -3.41 0.52 14.67
N ARG A 147 -2.31 0.39 13.92
CA ARG A 147 -1.17 1.32 13.94
C ARG A 147 -0.55 1.46 12.56
N ILE A 148 -0.16 2.68 12.22
CA ILE A 148 0.56 3.03 10.99
C ILE A 148 1.87 3.75 11.33
N TYR A 149 2.85 3.65 10.44
CA TYR A 149 4.09 4.41 10.56
C TYR A 149 4.53 4.99 9.21
N PRO A 150 4.86 6.30 9.13
CA PRO A 150 4.72 7.32 10.20
C PRO A 150 3.26 7.59 10.60
N PRO A 151 2.98 8.10 11.81
CA PRO A 151 1.61 8.50 12.20
C PRO A 151 0.99 9.48 11.20
N GLY A 152 -0.32 9.33 10.93
CA GLY A 152 -1.10 10.23 10.06
C GLY A 152 -0.83 10.19 8.56
N ARG A 153 0.22 9.49 8.09
CA ARG A 153 0.59 9.40 6.66
C ARG A 153 1.31 8.11 6.27
N GLY A 154 1.31 7.14 7.17
CA GLY A 154 2.10 5.93 7.05
C GLY A 154 1.36 4.79 6.40
N ILE A 155 2.08 3.68 6.34
CA ILE A 155 1.53 2.38 5.99
C ILE A 155 1.43 1.51 7.24
N THR A 156 0.73 0.40 7.14
CA THR A 156 0.48 -0.55 8.23
C THR A 156 1.75 -0.93 8.99
N ALA A 157 1.77 -0.60 10.28
CA ALA A 157 2.73 -1.10 11.25
C ALA A 157 2.15 -2.30 12.02
N PHE A 158 0.88 -2.22 12.41
CA PHE A 158 0.14 -3.31 13.03
C PHE A 158 -1.28 -3.34 12.50
N ALA A 159 -1.77 -4.52 12.12
CA ALA A 159 -3.11 -4.70 11.58
C ALA A 159 -3.75 -5.99 12.06
N GLU A 160 -5.06 -6.05 11.90
CA GLU A 160 -5.84 -7.27 12.09
C GLU A 160 -6.84 -7.48 10.98
N THR A 161 -7.19 -8.74 10.72
CA THR A 161 -8.30 -9.06 9.83
C THR A 161 -9.61 -8.72 10.51
N VAL A 162 -10.50 -8.06 9.77
CA VAL A 162 -11.84 -7.65 10.22
C VAL A 162 -12.91 -8.38 9.39
N PRO A 163 -14.19 -8.42 9.80
CA PRO A 163 -15.24 -8.97 8.95
C PRO A 163 -15.29 -8.30 7.57
N PRO A 164 -15.78 -9.00 6.53
CA PRO A 164 -16.00 -8.38 5.22
C PRO A 164 -16.88 -7.15 5.35
N ASP A 165 -16.43 -6.04 4.77
CA ASP A 165 -17.18 -4.79 4.74
C ASP A 165 -18.14 -4.81 3.52
N PRO A 166 -19.46 -4.92 3.75
CA PRO A 166 -20.45 -5.03 2.68
C PRO A 166 -20.63 -3.72 1.90
N GLN A 167 -20.16 -2.58 2.43
CA GLN A 167 -20.27 -1.28 1.77
C GLN A 167 -19.19 -1.10 0.70
N VAL A 168 -18.01 -1.70 0.88
CA VAL A 168 -16.87 -1.52 -0.05
C VAL A 168 -16.59 -2.73 -0.93
N GLU A 169 -16.84 -3.97 -0.45
CA GLU A 169 -16.44 -5.17 -1.21
C GLU A 169 -17.07 -5.25 -2.61
N PRO A 170 -18.39 -4.99 -2.79
CA PRO A 170 -18.98 -5.01 -4.13
C PRO A 170 -18.34 -4.01 -5.08
N GLY A 171 -17.98 -2.82 -4.58
CA GLY A 171 -17.29 -1.79 -5.37
C GLY A 171 -15.86 -2.21 -5.72
N VAL A 172 -15.12 -2.81 -4.78
CA VAL A 172 -13.79 -3.37 -5.07
C VAL A 172 -13.87 -4.43 -6.16
N ARG A 173 -14.85 -5.35 -6.11
CA ARG A 173 -15.03 -6.37 -7.15
C ARG A 173 -15.32 -5.74 -8.51
N ARG A 174 -16.20 -4.74 -8.59
CA ARG A 174 -16.47 -4.00 -9.84
C ARG A 174 -15.25 -3.27 -10.38
N LEU A 175 -14.47 -2.61 -9.51
CA LEU A 175 -13.23 -1.94 -9.90
C LEU A 175 -12.22 -2.92 -10.52
N ILE A 176 -12.00 -4.06 -9.86
CA ILE A 176 -11.09 -5.11 -10.34
C ILE A 176 -11.59 -5.71 -11.67
N ALA A 177 -12.90 -5.92 -11.81
CA ALA A 177 -13.51 -6.39 -13.05
C ALA A 177 -13.32 -5.39 -14.20
N ALA A 178 -13.57 -4.10 -13.97
CA ALA A 178 -13.40 -3.03 -14.96
C ALA A 178 -11.94 -2.83 -15.42
N LEU A 179 -10.99 -3.19 -14.57
CA LEU A 179 -9.57 -3.24 -14.91
C LEU A 179 -9.21 -4.50 -15.73
N GLY A 180 -10.00 -5.57 -15.67
CA GLY A 180 -9.62 -6.87 -16.21
C GLY A 180 -8.44 -7.51 -15.46
N TRP A 181 -8.26 -7.14 -14.19
CA TRP A 181 -7.03 -7.42 -13.45
C TRP A 181 -6.82 -8.92 -13.17
N SER A 182 -5.58 -9.38 -13.34
CA SER A 182 -5.10 -10.72 -12.96
C SER A 182 -3.87 -10.60 -12.08
N GLY A 183 -4.01 -10.96 -10.80
CA GLY A 183 -2.92 -10.89 -9.84
C GLY A 183 -3.37 -10.54 -8.43
N ILE A 184 -2.39 -10.45 -7.53
CA ILE A 184 -2.59 -9.95 -6.17
C ILE A 184 -2.84 -8.44 -6.22
N PHE A 185 -3.77 -7.96 -5.40
CA PHE A 185 -4.04 -6.53 -5.24
C PHE A 185 -4.32 -6.15 -3.78
N GLN A 186 -4.23 -4.85 -3.49
CA GLN A 186 -4.74 -4.25 -2.27
C GLN A 186 -5.37 -2.89 -2.56
N ALA A 187 -6.68 -2.78 -2.38
CA ALA A 187 -7.38 -1.51 -2.32
C ALA A 187 -7.27 -0.95 -0.90
N GLN A 188 -6.74 0.27 -0.74
CA GLN A 188 -6.57 0.94 0.54
C GLN A 188 -7.63 2.02 0.74
N PHE A 189 -8.13 2.11 1.96
CA PHE A 189 -9.19 3.03 2.35
C PHE A 189 -8.78 3.83 3.58
N VAL A 190 -9.23 5.08 3.67
CA VAL A 190 -9.36 5.78 4.95
C VAL A 190 -10.83 5.74 5.34
N HIS A 191 -11.11 5.14 6.49
CA HIS A 191 -12.46 5.09 7.06
C HIS A 191 -12.63 6.22 8.07
N SER A 192 -13.46 7.20 7.73
CA SER A 192 -13.70 8.43 8.48
C SER A 192 -15.19 8.75 8.47
N ALA A 193 -15.77 9.05 9.65
CA ALA A 193 -17.18 9.41 9.80
C ALA A 193 -18.15 8.45 9.06
N ASP A 194 -17.98 7.15 9.27
CA ASP A 194 -18.76 6.06 8.64
C ASP A 194 -18.65 5.96 7.11
N VAL A 195 -17.70 6.67 6.50
CA VAL A 195 -17.42 6.62 5.06
C VAL A 195 -16.01 6.04 4.81
N SER A 196 -15.93 5.08 3.90
CA SER A 196 -14.67 4.48 3.45
C SER A 196 -14.22 5.11 2.12
N TYR A 197 -13.20 5.95 2.17
CA TYR A 197 -12.63 6.63 1.00
C TYR A 197 -11.50 5.79 0.40
N LEU A 198 -11.64 5.33 -0.84
CA LEU A 198 -10.57 4.66 -1.59
C LEU A 198 -9.43 5.66 -1.86
N ILE A 199 -8.27 5.43 -1.24
CA ILE A 199 -7.12 6.33 -1.35
C ILE A 199 -6.03 5.84 -2.30
N ASP A 200 -6.00 4.54 -2.57
CA ASP A 200 -4.95 3.90 -3.38
C ASP A 200 -5.34 2.47 -3.80
N LEU A 201 -4.79 2.02 -4.93
CA LEU A 201 -4.82 0.63 -5.36
C LEU A 201 -3.38 0.17 -5.59
N ASN A 202 -2.97 -0.88 -4.88
CA ASN A 202 -1.67 -1.52 -5.07
C ASN A 202 -1.85 -2.80 -5.90
N PRO A 203 -1.55 -2.80 -7.21
CA PRO A 203 -1.72 -3.98 -8.08
C PRO A 203 -0.55 -4.97 -7.94
N ARG A 204 -0.14 -5.30 -6.71
CA ARG A 204 1.06 -6.11 -6.41
C ARG A 204 1.03 -6.73 -5.01
N MET A 205 2.07 -7.52 -4.71
CA MET A 205 2.35 -7.96 -3.34
C MET A 205 2.53 -6.74 -2.42
N TYR A 206 1.78 -6.70 -1.31
CA TYR A 206 1.74 -5.57 -0.38
C TYR A 206 2.39 -5.90 0.97
N GLY A 207 2.77 -4.87 1.72
CA GLY A 207 3.62 -5.03 2.91
C GLY A 207 3.02 -5.86 4.05
N SER A 208 1.68 -5.96 4.13
CA SER A 208 0.97 -6.77 5.12
C SER A 208 0.47 -8.12 4.60
N LEU A 209 1.00 -8.64 3.48
CA LEU A 209 0.54 -9.89 2.85
C LEU A 209 0.57 -11.11 3.78
N ALA A 210 1.53 -11.16 4.71
CA ALA A 210 1.62 -12.20 5.73
C ALA A 210 0.36 -12.27 6.63
N LEU A 211 -0.38 -11.16 6.77
CA LEU A 211 -1.66 -11.15 7.49
C LEU A 211 -2.69 -12.08 6.83
N ALA A 212 -2.87 -11.97 5.51
CA ALA A 212 -3.81 -12.79 4.76
C ALA A 212 -3.46 -14.28 4.88
N VAL A 213 -2.17 -14.60 4.72
CA VAL A 213 -1.66 -15.98 4.88
C VAL A 213 -1.93 -16.51 6.28
N ALA A 214 -1.63 -15.73 7.33
CA ALA A 214 -1.87 -16.12 8.71
C ALA A 214 -3.37 -16.22 9.07
N ALA A 215 -4.23 -15.48 8.37
CA ALA A 215 -5.67 -15.60 8.48
C ALA A 215 -6.23 -16.87 7.82
N GLY A 216 -5.45 -17.54 6.97
CA GLY A 216 -5.84 -18.76 6.25
C GLY A 216 -6.03 -18.57 4.74
N ALA A 217 -6.09 -17.32 4.27
CA ALA A 217 -6.15 -17.00 2.85
C ALA A 217 -4.75 -16.84 2.27
N ASN A 218 -4.16 -17.95 1.80
CA ASN A 218 -2.84 -17.94 1.20
C ASN A 218 -2.86 -17.36 -0.23
N LEU A 219 -3.00 -16.04 -0.34
CA LEU A 219 -3.09 -15.30 -1.60
C LEU A 219 -1.93 -15.60 -2.57
N PRO A 220 -0.64 -15.70 -2.13
CA PRO A 220 0.45 -16.12 -3.01
C PRO A 220 0.27 -17.51 -3.61
N ALA A 221 -0.19 -18.49 -2.81
CA ALA A 221 -0.43 -19.84 -3.31
C ALA A 221 -1.60 -19.88 -4.29
N ILE A 222 -2.71 -19.17 -4.00
CA ILE A 222 -3.85 -19.02 -4.91
C ILE A 222 -3.38 -18.42 -6.24
N TRP A 223 -2.56 -17.37 -6.19
CA TRP A 223 -2.03 -16.75 -7.39
C TRP A 223 -1.08 -17.67 -8.18
N ALA A 224 -0.22 -18.42 -7.50
CA ALA A 224 0.65 -19.40 -8.13
C ALA A 224 -0.15 -20.53 -8.80
N ASP A 225 -1.20 -21.03 -8.16
CA ASP A 225 -2.08 -22.05 -8.75
C ASP A 225 -2.75 -21.53 -10.03
N LEU A 226 -3.31 -20.32 -10.00
CA LEU A 226 -3.92 -19.69 -11.18
C LEU A 226 -2.91 -19.54 -12.34
N LEU A 227 -1.71 -19.04 -12.04
CA LEU A 227 -0.64 -18.88 -13.04
C LEU A 227 -0.21 -20.20 -13.68
N LEU A 228 -0.27 -21.29 -12.91
CA LEU A 228 0.11 -22.63 -13.35
C LEU A 228 -1.06 -23.43 -13.92
N GLY A 229 -2.23 -22.81 -14.11
CA GLY A 229 -3.43 -23.49 -14.62
C GLY A 229 -4.01 -24.54 -13.66
N ARG A 230 -3.70 -24.44 -12.36
CA ARG A 230 -4.20 -25.33 -11.31
C ARG A 230 -5.43 -24.74 -10.64
N THR A 231 -6.28 -25.60 -10.08
CA THR A 231 -7.41 -25.18 -9.26
C THR A 231 -6.91 -24.63 -7.92
N PRO A 232 -7.17 -23.35 -7.60
CA PRO A 232 -6.74 -22.78 -6.33
C PRO A 232 -7.43 -23.44 -5.14
N ARG A 233 -6.72 -23.56 -4.02
CA ARG A 233 -7.27 -24.07 -2.76
C ARG A 233 -7.42 -22.96 -1.72
N GLY A 234 -8.51 -22.99 -0.97
CA GLY A 234 -8.80 -22.02 0.09
C GLY A 234 -9.41 -20.73 -0.43
N GLY A 235 -9.14 -19.61 0.25
CA GLY A 235 -9.66 -18.28 -0.13
C GLY A 235 -10.56 -17.64 0.93
N THR A 236 -10.97 -18.42 1.94
CA THR A 236 -11.60 -17.89 3.15
C THR A 236 -10.53 -17.49 4.17
N TYR A 237 -10.88 -16.56 5.06
CA TYR A 237 -9.98 -16.06 6.09
C TYR A 237 -10.69 -16.00 7.44
N ARG A 238 -9.91 -16.12 8.51
CA ARG A 238 -10.38 -15.93 9.89
C ARG A 238 -10.28 -14.47 10.29
N VAL A 239 -11.33 -13.94 10.90
CA VAL A 239 -11.33 -12.62 11.54
C VAL A 239 -10.47 -12.66 12.81
N GLY A 240 -9.76 -11.57 13.10
CA GLY A 240 -8.92 -11.40 14.29
C GLY A 240 -7.52 -12.01 14.19
N ALA A 241 -7.09 -12.45 13.00
CA ALA A 241 -5.67 -12.70 12.75
C ALA A 241 -4.92 -11.36 12.80
N ARG A 242 -3.66 -11.37 13.21
CA ARG A 242 -2.88 -10.14 13.44
C ARG A 242 -1.60 -10.16 12.65
N PHE A 243 -1.08 -8.98 12.35
CA PHE A 243 0.18 -8.76 11.68
C PHE A 243 0.92 -7.62 12.32
N ARG A 244 2.25 -7.72 12.39
CA ARG A 244 3.12 -6.61 12.77
C ARG A 244 4.32 -6.50 11.84
N SER A 245 4.71 -5.26 11.59
CA SER A 245 6.00 -4.92 11.00
C SER A 245 6.94 -4.50 12.11
N GLU A 246 7.94 -5.33 12.38
CA GLU A 246 8.92 -5.11 13.44
C GLU A 246 9.70 -3.82 13.22
N GLU A 247 10.12 -3.55 11.99
CA GLU A 247 10.86 -2.34 11.66
C GLU A 247 10.05 -1.05 11.90
N ARG A 248 8.74 -1.09 11.63
CA ARG A 248 7.85 0.06 11.82
C ARG A 248 7.48 0.24 13.28
N ASP A 249 7.23 -0.86 13.98
CA ASP A 249 7.02 -0.84 15.43
C ASP A 249 8.28 -0.35 16.17
N LEU A 250 9.49 -0.76 15.76
CA LEU A 250 10.75 -0.26 16.34
C LEU A 250 10.96 1.23 16.08
N ALA A 251 10.64 1.71 14.87
CA ALA A 251 10.72 3.13 14.55
C ALA A 251 9.70 3.95 15.37
N LEU A 252 8.48 3.44 15.52
CA LEU A 252 7.44 4.05 16.36
C LEU A 252 7.86 4.06 17.83
N LEU A 253 8.40 2.96 18.35
CA LEU A 253 8.92 2.87 19.72
C LEU A 253 9.98 3.95 20.01
N GLY A 254 10.98 4.08 19.14
CA GLY A 254 12.03 5.08 19.31
C GLY A 254 11.48 6.51 19.32
N MET A 255 10.61 6.83 18.36
CA MET A 255 9.98 8.15 18.27
C MET A 255 9.09 8.45 19.48
N SER A 256 8.23 7.52 19.89
CA SER A 256 7.31 7.69 21.02
C SER A 256 8.05 7.80 22.35
N ALA A 257 9.13 7.03 22.55
CA ALA A 257 9.95 7.14 23.77
C ALA A 257 10.62 8.51 23.87
N LEU A 258 11.16 9.04 22.76
CA LEU A 258 11.76 10.38 22.72
C LEU A 258 10.72 11.48 22.95
N ALA A 259 9.48 11.28 22.51
CA ALA A 259 8.37 12.23 22.70
C ALA A 259 7.66 12.09 24.07
N GLY A 260 8.06 11.13 24.92
CA GLY A 260 7.40 10.87 26.20
C GLY A 260 6.02 10.21 26.10
N ASP A 261 5.64 9.70 24.93
CA ASP A 261 4.37 9.00 24.71
C ASP A 261 4.45 7.54 25.16
N TRP A 262 4.43 7.36 26.49
CA TRP A 262 4.51 6.04 27.11
C TRP A 262 3.28 5.15 26.82
N ARG A 263 2.14 5.74 26.45
CA ARG A 263 0.95 4.98 26.06
C ARG A 263 1.22 4.19 24.79
N THR A 264 1.77 4.83 23.76
CA THR A 264 2.14 4.14 22.52
C THR A 264 3.27 3.14 22.75
N VAL A 265 4.26 3.47 23.58
CA VAL A 265 5.35 2.52 23.93
C VAL A 265 4.78 1.23 24.54
N ILE A 266 3.91 1.34 25.54
CA ILE A 266 3.29 0.18 26.19
C ILE A 266 2.46 -0.62 25.19
N ASP A 267 1.68 0.02 24.31
CA ASP A 267 0.87 -0.70 23.32
C ASP A 267 1.73 -1.43 22.27
N VAL A 268 2.87 -0.87 21.85
CA VAL A 268 3.76 -1.53 20.90
C VAL A 268 4.48 -2.74 21.53
N LEU A 269 4.85 -2.65 22.81
CA LEU A 269 5.49 -3.73 23.55
C LEU A 269 4.50 -4.81 24.00
N ARG A 270 3.20 -4.49 24.06
CA ARG A 270 2.17 -5.43 24.52
C ARG A 270 2.18 -6.72 23.67
N PRO A 271 2.40 -7.90 24.28
CA PRO A 271 2.42 -9.15 23.54
C PRO A 271 1.02 -9.45 22.98
N ARG A 272 0.98 -9.80 21.70
CA ARG A 272 -0.26 -10.21 21.02
C ARG A 272 -0.07 -11.63 20.50
N ARG A 273 -0.90 -12.57 20.95
CA ARG A 273 -0.89 -13.94 20.45
C ARG A 273 -1.37 -13.99 19.00
N ARG A 274 -0.88 -14.97 18.24
CA ARG A 274 -1.25 -15.24 16.84
C ARG A 274 -0.99 -14.04 15.90
N THR A 275 0.14 -13.38 16.10
CA THR A 275 0.60 -12.28 15.25
C THR A 275 1.59 -12.83 14.21
N ALA A 276 1.30 -12.58 12.95
CA ALA A 276 2.22 -12.75 11.85
C ALA A 276 3.24 -11.61 11.83
N HIS A 277 4.42 -11.92 11.33
CA HIS A 277 5.60 -11.10 11.42
C HIS A 277 6.08 -10.76 10.00
N ALA A 278 6.48 -9.51 9.75
CA ALA A 278 6.89 -9.08 8.42
C ALA A 278 8.25 -9.69 8.04
N LEU A 279 9.18 -9.71 9.00
CA LEU A 279 10.52 -10.30 8.81
C LEU A 279 10.86 -11.35 9.88
N GLY A 280 10.24 -11.29 11.06
CA GLY A 280 10.55 -12.18 12.16
C GLY A 280 10.15 -13.62 11.90
N SER A 281 11.12 -14.52 11.84
CA SER A 281 10.91 -15.96 11.80
C SER A 281 11.97 -16.67 12.64
N LEU A 282 11.55 -17.62 13.47
CA LEU A 282 12.49 -18.48 14.20
C LEU A 282 13.24 -19.44 13.28
N ARG A 283 12.66 -19.76 12.12
CA ARG A 283 13.27 -20.66 11.13
C ARG A 283 14.25 -19.94 10.21
N ASP A 284 14.07 -18.64 10.05
CA ASP A 284 14.93 -17.78 9.25
C ASP A 284 15.01 -16.40 9.91
N PRO A 285 15.89 -16.23 10.92
CA PRO A 285 16.01 -14.97 11.64
C PRO A 285 16.79 -13.91 10.86
N TRP A 286 17.51 -14.31 9.80
CA TRP A 286 18.46 -13.43 9.11
C TRP A 286 17.82 -12.22 8.43
N PRO A 287 16.64 -12.32 7.78
CA PRO A 287 15.96 -11.16 7.20
C PRO A 287 15.71 -10.03 8.21
N LEU A 288 15.32 -10.37 9.44
CA LEU A 288 15.11 -9.38 10.50
C LEU A 288 16.44 -8.77 10.98
N LEU A 289 17.51 -9.58 11.09
CA LEU A 289 18.82 -9.11 11.56
C LEU A 289 19.54 -8.23 10.52
N MET A 290 19.39 -8.55 9.24
CA MET A 290 19.99 -7.80 8.12
C MET A 290 19.19 -6.57 7.71
N SER A 291 17.98 -6.42 8.22
CA SER A 291 17.11 -5.29 7.93
C SER A 291 17.84 -3.98 8.29
N GLY A 292 17.96 -3.08 7.31
CA GLY A 292 18.84 -1.89 7.38
C GLY A 292 18.53 -0.91 8.52
N ARG A 293 17.37 -1.06 9.18
CA ARG A 293 16.99 -0.28 10.38
C ARG A 293 17.48 -0.94 11.68
N VAL A 294 17.49 -2.27 11.78
CA VAL A 294 18.07 -3.02 12.92
C VAL A 294 19.61 -3.00 12.85
N ALA A 295 20.16 -3.10 11.64
CA ALA A 295 21.61 -3.00 11.39
C ALA A 295 22.20 -1.61 11.70
N ARG A 296 21.41 -0.53 11.62
CA ARG A 296 21.84 0.82 12.03
C ARG A 296 21.90 0.99 13.55
N ILE A 297 20.95 0.42 14.29
CA ILE A 297 20.92 0.45 15.76
C ILE A 297 22.12 -0.29 16.36
N SER A 298 22.50 -1.43 15.75
CA SER A 298 23.65 -2.24 16.19
C SER A 298 25.00 -1.58 15.91
N ARG A 299 25.16 -0.87 14.78
CA ARG A 299 26.40 -0.12 14.48
C ARG A 299 26.62 1.09 15.39
N HIS A 300 25.56 1.75 15.84
CA HIS A 300 25.69 2.91 16.74
C HIS A 300 26.15 2.50 18.15
N ARG A 301 25.76 1.31 18.64
CA ARG A 301 26.27 0.76 19.91
C ARG A 301 27.74 0.33 19.84
N ALA A 302 28.22 -0.15 18.70
CA ALA A 302 29.63 -0.54 18.54
C ALA A 302 30.58 0.67 18.48
N GLN A 303 30.09 1.86 18.13
CA GLN A 303 30.86 3.12 18.13
C GLN A 303 30.88 3.83 19.48
N LEU A 304 29.96 3.51 20.40
CA LEU A 304 29.94 4.05 21.77
C LEU A 304 30.63 3.13 22.79
N ALA A 305 31.11 1.96 22.36
CA ALA A 305 31.84 0.98 23.17
C ALA A 305 33.34 0.92 22.81
N ARG A 306 33.85 1.94 22.12
CA ARG A 306 35.27 2.22 21.87
C ARG A 306 35.58 3.64 22.34
#